data_AF-A0AAQ3TXQ2-F1
#
_entry.id   AF-A0AAQ3TXQ2-F1
#
_cell.length_a   1.000
_cell.length_b   1.000
_cell.length_c   1.000
_cell.angle_alpha   90.00
_cell.angle_beta   90.00
_cell.angle_gamma   90.00
#
_symmetry.space_group_name_H-M   'P 1'
#
loop_
_entity.id
_entity.type
_entity.pdbx_description
1 polymer ?
#
loop_
_entity_poly.entity_id
_entity_poly.type
_entity_poly.pdbx_seq_one_letter_code
_entity_poly.pdbx_strand_id
1 'polypeptide(L)'
;MCIDYRKLNKATKKDHFPLPFIDEMLERLAKNTHFCYLDGYSGFFQIPIHPYDQHKTTFTCPYGTFAYRRMPFGLCNAPASFQRCMMAIFSTSLRISWSFDHRLKNLEKVLKRCGEVDLVLNWEKCHFMVRRGLVLGHIISEKGIEVDKAKIETVERLPPPTDIRSLRSFLGHAGFYRRFIKNFSKIAKPLNYLLQKDVPFEFTDECEVAFRKIKELLVKAPIIQPPDWNLPFEIMCDAVDYAVGAVLGQRKDGRVHAIYYASKTLNEAQVNYATTEKELLA
;
A
#
# COMPACT_ATOMS: atom_id res chain seq x y z
N MET A 1 -21.36 16.64 -5.47
CA MET A 1 -22.48 15.73 -5.82
C MET A 1 -21.93 14.31 -5.87
N CYS A 2 -22.53 13.37 -5.13
CA CYS A 2 -22.14 11.96 -5.13
C CYS A 2 -23.30 11.14 -5.72
N ILE A 3 -23.02 10.38 -6.78
CA ILE A 3 -24.04 9.56 -7.44
C ILE A 3 -23.88 8.11 -6.98
N ASP A 4 -24.99 7.51 -6.56
CA ASP A 4 -25.00 6.13 -6.10
C ASP A 4 -25.03 5.13 -7.28
N TYR A 5 -23.83 4.77 -7.75
CA TYR A 5 -23.67 3.77 -8.81
C TYR A 5 -23.64 2.31 -8.30
N ARG A 6 -24.03 2.00 -7.05
CA ARG A 6 -23.95 0.63 -6.52
C ARG A 6 -24.66 -0.41 -7.39
N LYS A 7 -25.85 -0.10 -7.90
CA LYS A 7 -26.61 -0.98 -8.81
C LYS A 7 -25.93 -1.14 -10.16
N LEU A 8 -25.47 -0.04 -10.76
CA LEU A 8 -24.73 -0.05 -12.03
C LEU A 8 -23.45 -0.88 -11.92
N ASN A 9 -22.69 -0.70 -10.84
CA ASN A 9 -21.45 -1.43 -10.56
C ASN A 9 -21.69 -2.94 -10.40
N LYS A 10 -22.86 -3.35 -9.88
CA LYS A 10 -23.23 -4.77 -9.78
C LYS A 10 -23.52 -5.39 -11.15
N ALA A 11 -24.10 -4.62 -12.07
CA ALA A 11 -24.40 -5.06 -13.43
C ALA A 11 -23.20 -4.95 -14.40
N THR A 12 -22.18 -4.17 -14.02
CA THR A 12 -20.99 -3.95 -14.84
C THR A 12 -20.00 -5.10 -14.68
N LYS A 13 -19.49 -5.62 -15.81
CA LYS A 13 -18.38 -6.58 -15.80
C LYS A 13 -17.13 -5.91 -15.20
N LYS A 14 -16.61 -6.48 -14.11
CA LYS A 14 -15.43 -5.95 -13.41
C LYS A 14 -14.18 -6.12 -14.28
N ASP A 15 -13.41 -5.05 -14.40
CA ASP A 15 -12.09 -5.07 -15.04
C ASP A 15 -11.02 -5.42 -14.01
N HIS A 16 -10.39 -6.58 -14.18
CA HIS A 16 -9.29 -7.04 -13.33
C HIS A 16 -7.96 -6.58 -13.92
N PHE A 17 -7.68 -5.28 -13.85
CA PHE A 17 -6.40 -4.75 -14.29
C PHE A 17 -5.28 -5.13 -13.32
N PRO A 18 -4.17 -5.74 -13.79
CA PRO A 18 -3.07 -6.14 -12.93
C PRO A 18 -2.33 -4.90 -12.41
N LEU A 19 -2.39 -4.68 -11.10
CA LEU A 19 -1.56 -3.68 -10.43
C LEU A 19 -0.30 -4.37 -9.89
N PRO A 20 0.88 -3.72 -10.01
CA PRO A 20 2.09 -4.23 -9.39
C PRO A 20 1.93 -4.26 -7.86
N PHE A 21 2.70 -5.12 -7.21
CA PHE A 21 2.72 -5.15 -5.75
C PHE A 21 3.29 -3.85 -5.20
N ILE A 22 2.68 -3.33 -4.12
CA ILE A 22 3.11 -2.10 -3.47
C ILE A 22 4.59 -2.19 -3.09
N ASP A 23 5.01 -3.31 -2.50
CA ASP A 23 6.40 -3.50 -2.07
C ASP A 23 7.40 -3.36 -3.22
N GLU A 24 7.10 -3.92 -4.40
CA GLU A 24 7.95 -3.79 -5.60
C GLU A 24 8.04 -2.32 -6.07
N MET A 25 6.92 -1.60 -6.05
CA MET A 25 6.91 -0.18 -6.40
C MET A 25 7.75 0.66 -5.43
N LEU A 26 7.59 0.43 -4.13
CA LEU A 26 8.33 1.17 -3.09
C LEU A 26 9.83 0.88 -3.17
N GLU A 27 10.22 -0.37 -3.43
CA GLU A 27 11.62 -0.77 -3.56
C GLU A 27 12.30 -0.15 -4.78
N ARG A 28 11.60 -0.05 -5.91
CA ARG A 28 12.09 0.62 -7.12
C ARG A 28 12.28 2.14 -6.92
N LEU A 29 11.49 2.75 -6.03
CA LEU A 29 11.55 4.17 -5.75
C LEU A 29 12.58 4.51 -4.66
N ALA A 30 12.77 3.63 -3.68
CA ALA A 30 13.73 3.84 -2.61
C ALA A 30 15.18 4.00 -3.12
N LYS A 31 16.05 4.61 -2.30
CA LYS A 31 17.44 5.03 -2.64
C LYS A 31 17.54 6.13 -3.72
N ASN A 32 16.44 6.58 -4.32
CA ASN A 32 16.49 7.80 -5.13
C ASN A 32 16.63 9.04 -4.24
N THR A 33 17.42 10.01 -4.69
CA THR A 33 17.69 11.23 -3.92
C THR A 33 16.65 12.33 -4.11
N HIS A 34 15.97 12.33 -5.26
CA HIS A 34 14.97 13.34 -5.61
C HIS A 34 13.77 12.69 -6.32
N PHE A 35 12.58 13.17 -5.97
CA PHE A 35 11.29 12.68 -6.44
C PHE A 35 10.48 13.82 -7.04
N CYS A 36 9.68 13.50 -8.06
CA CYS A 36 8.64 14.37 -8.56
C CYS A 36 7.30 13.64 -8.45
N TYR A 37 6.37 14.24 -7.71
CA TYR A 37 5.00 13.75 -7.56
C TYR A 37 4.10 14.63 -8.40
N LEU A 38 3.41 14.03 -9.36
CA LEU A 38 2.51 14.74 -10.27
C LEU A 38 1.08 14.28 -9.99
N ASP A 39 0.20 15.21 -9.68
CA ASP A 39 -1.22 14.97 -9.44
C ASP A 39 -2.03 15.43 -10.64
N GLY A 40 -2.91 14.59 -11.18
CA GLY A 40 -3.81 14.96 -12.26
C GLY A 40 -5.04 15.70 -11.71
N TYR A 41 -5.32 16.90 -12.22
CA TYR A 41 -6.46 17.69 -11.76
C TYR A 41 -7.78 16.96 -12.03
N SER A 42 -8.45 16.47 -10.98
CA SER A 42 -9.66 15.66 -11.14
C SER A 42 -9.47 14.50 -12.13
N GLY A 43 -8.38 13.74 -12.02
CA GLY A 43 -7.88 12.81 -13.05
C GLY A 43 -8.93 11.95 -13.76
N PHE A 44 -9.94 11.40 -13.07
CA PHE A 44 -11.01 10.64 -13.72
C PHE A 44 -11.85 11.48 -14.69
N PHE A 45 -12.19 12.71 -14.32
CA PHE A 45 -12.98 13.62 -15.16
C PHE A 45 -12.23 14.10 -16.41
N GLN A 46 -10.94 13.83 -16.53
CA GLN A 46 -10.20 14.10 -17.76
C GLN A 46 -10.42 13.00 -18.81
N ILE A 47 -10.84 11.80 -18.41
CA ILE A 47 -11.02 10.65 -19.30
C ILE A 47 -12.44 10.65 -19.88
N PRO A 48 -12.62 10.68 -21.21
CA PRO A 48 -13.93 10.61 -21.84
C PRO A 48 -14.56 9.23 -21.69
N ILE A 49 -15.88 9.22 -21.45
CA ILE A 49 -16.69 8.00 -21.53
C ILE A 49 -17.06 7.79 -23.00
N HIS A 50 -16.89 6.57 -23.49
CA HIS A 50 -17.32 6.19 -24.83
C HIS A 50 -18.79 6.57 -25.05
N PRO A 51 -19.17 7.22 -26.17
CA PRO A 51 -20.53 7.75 -26.36
C PRO A 51 -21.65 6.74 -26.10
N TYR A 52 -21.44 5.49 -26.50
CA TYR A 52 -22.39 4.39 -26.28
C TYR A 52 -22.64 4.08 -24.79
N ASP A 53 -21.70 4.39 -23.90
CA ASP A 53 -21.79 4.08 -22.48
C ASP A 53 -22.22 5.27 -21.61
N GLN A 54 -22.28 6.49 -22.16
CA GLN A 54 -22.61 7.70 -21.40
C GLN A 54 -23.98 7.60 -20.71
N HIS A 55 -24.99 7.06 -21.40
CA HIS A 55 -26.34 6.87 -20.86
C HIS A 55 -26.37 5.98 -19.61
N LYS A 56 -25.38 5.11 -19.41
CA LYS A 56 -25.29 4.27 -18.20
C LYS A 56 -24.96 5.08 -16.96
N THR A 57 -24.36 6.26 -17.13
CA THR A 57 -24.02 7.19 -16.05
C THR A 57 -25.11 8.22 -15.77
N THR A 58 -26.33 7.96 -16.24
CA THR A 58 -27.46 8.86 -16.05
C THR A 58 -27.82 8.97 -14.56
N PHE A 59 -28.06 10.19 -14.11
CA PHE A 59 -28.57 10.49 -12.78
C PHE A 59 -29.66 11.56 -12.87
N THR A 60 -30.55 11.58 -11.87
CA THR A 60 -31.62 12.58 -11.78
C THR A 60 -31.38 13.45 -10.55
N CYS A 61 -31.51 14.76 -10.74
CA CYS A 61 -31.51 15.75 -9.67
C CYS A 61 -32.74 16.68 -9.83
N PRO A 62 -33.02 17.58 -8.87
CA PRO A 62 -34.17 18.49 -8.97
C PRO A 62 -34.22 19.35 -10.25
N TYR A 63 -33.09 19.49 -10.94
CA TYR A 63 -32.96 20.29 -12.18
C TYR A 63 -33.10 19.46 -13.46
N GLY A 64 -33.36 18.15 -13.36
CA GLY A 64 -33.55 17.27 -14.50
C GLY A 64 -32.67 16.02 -14.47
N THR A 65 -32.64 15.34 -15.61
CA THR A 65 -31.89 14.10 -15.83
C THR A 65 -30.68 14.38 -16.70
N PHE A 66 -29.49 14.01 -16.22
CA PHE A 66 -28.22 14.28 -16.87
C PHE A 66 -27.37 13.02 -16.94
N ALA A 67 -26.46 12.96 -17.91
CA ALA A 67 -25.48 11.90 -18.05
C ALA A 67 -24.07 12.47 -18.13
N TYR A 68 -23.09 11.75 -17.61
CA TYR A 68 -21.69 12.19 -17.67
C TYR A 68 -21.06 11.90 -19.04
N ARG A 69 -20.34 12.88 -19.57
CA ARG A 69 -19.49 12.73 -20.77
C ARG A 69 -18.06 12.27 -20.43
N ARG A 70 -17.64 12.51 -19.18
CA ARG A 70 -16.32 12.20 -18.63
C ARG A 70 -16.48 11.31 -17.42
N MET A 71 -15.50 10.47 -17.12
CA MET A 71 -15.60 9.42 -16.12
C MET A 71 -15.83 9.98 -14.70
N PRO A 72 -17.01 9.80 -14.09
CA PRO A 72 -17.29 10.27 -12.74
C PRO A 72 -16.70 9.33 -11.68
N PHE A 73 -16.57 9.86 -10.46
CA PHE A 73 -16.32 9.04 -9.29
C PHE A 73 -17.46 8.06 -9.04
N GLY A 74 -17.13 6.90 -8.44
CA GLY A 74 -18.09 5.89 -8.04
C GLY A 74 -18.29 4.73 -9.02
N LEU A 75 -17.74 4.80 -10.24
CA LEU A 75 -17.74 3.68 -11.19
C LEU A 75 -16.70 2.63 -10.80
N CYS A 76 -17.07 1.34 -10.83
CA CYS A 76 -16.20 0.25 -10.37
C CYS A 76 -14.91 0.06 -11.18
N ASN A 77 -14.93 0.39 -12.48
CA ASN A 77 -13.78 0.22 -13.37
C ASN A 77 -12.97 1.51 -13.57
N ALA A 78 -13.36 2.63 -12.96
CA ALA A 78 -12.68 3.91 -13.16
C ALA A 78 -11.17 3.88 -12.81
N PRO A 79 -10.73 3.26 -11.69
CA PRO A 79 -9.31 3.13 -11.39
C PRO A 79 -8.54 2.32 -12.44
N ALA A 80 -9.12 1.23 -12.94
CA ALA A 80 -8.50 0.37 -13.97
C ALA A 80 -8.34 1.12 -15.30
N SER A 81 -9.40 1.81 -15.75
CA SER A 81 -9.35 2.64 -16.96
C SER A 81 -8.34 3.78 -16.83
N PHE A 82 -8.27 4.43 -15.67
CA PHE A 82 -7.29 5.47 -15.39
C PHE A 82 -5.85 4.93 -15.45
N GLN A 83 -5.59 3.77 -14.83
CA GLN A 83 -4.26 3.16 -14.84
C GLN A 83 -3.82 2.80 -16.26
N ARG A 84 -4.70 2.20 -17.08
CA ARG A 84 -4.42 1.91 -18.51
C ARG A 84 -4.07 3.19 -19.27
N CYS A 85 -4.85 4.26 -19.05
CA CYS A 85 -4.61 5.56 -19.67
C CYS A 85 -3.22 6.10 -19.30
N MET A 86 -2.88 6.14 -18.00
CA MET A 86 -1.56 6.60 -17.54
C MET A 86 -0.42 5.75 -18.11
N MET A 87 -0.58 4.42 -18.17
CA MET A 87 0.42 3.55 -18.80
C MET A 87 0.56 3.80 -20.29
N ALA A 88 -0.54 4.00 -21.03
CA ALA A 88 -0.49 4.33 -22.45
C ALA A 88 0.22 5.67 -22.71
N ILE A 89 0.00 6.67 -21.85
CA ILE A 89 0.62 7.99 -21.97
C ILE A 89 2.12 7.93 -21.65
N PHE A 90 2.52 7.21 -20.59
CA PHE A 90 3.85 7.32 -20.00
C PHE A 90 4.77 6.09 -20.13
N SER A 91 4.29 4.98 -20.69
CA SER A 91 5.06 3.71 -20.83
C SER A 91 6.45 3.88 -21.44
N THR A 92 6.64 4.84 -22.35
CA THR A 92 7.91 5.10 -23.03
C THR A 92 8.80 6.13 -22.33
N SER A 93 8.26 6.93 -21.40
CA SER A 93 8.93 8.12 -20.85
C SER A 93 9.40 7.98 -19.41
N LEU A 94 8.92 6.97 -18.67
CA LEU A 94 9.26 6.73 -17.26
C LEU A 94 10.46 5.78 -17.11
N ARG A 95 11.67 6.28 -17.35
CA ARG A 95 12.90 5.56 -16.95
C ARG A 95 13.39 6.12 -15.61
N ILE A 96 13.53 5.25 -14.61
CA ILE A 96 14.13 5.63 -13.32
C ILE A 96 15.60 5.95 -13.55
N SER A 97 16.05 7.13 -13.12
CA SER A 97 17.44 7.55 -13.23
C SER A 97 17.96 8.11 -11.92
N TRP A 98 19.21 7.77 -11.62
CA TRP A 98 19.89 8.12 -10.38
C TRP A 98 20.50 9.54 -10.41
N SER A 99 20.76 10.09 -11.60
CA SER A 99 21.31 11.44 -11.78
C SER A 99 20.22 12.52 -11.77
N PHE A 100 20.53 13.67 -11.20
CA PHE A 100 19.64 14.84 -11.17
C PHE A 100 19.31 15.33 -12.59
N ASP A 101 20.31 15.47 -13.46
CA ASP A 101 20.11 16.00 -14.82
C ASP A 101 19.22 15.09 -15.67
N HIS A 102 19.40 13.78 -15.54
CA HIS A 102 18.54 12.81 -16.22
C HIS A 102 17.11 12.86 -15.70
N ARG A 103 16.91 13.05 -14.38
CA ARG A 103 15.57 13.22 -13.81
C ARG A 103 14.90 14.51 -14.30
N LEU A 104 15.64 15.61 -14.40
CA LEU A 104 15.10 16.86 -14.93
C LEU A 104 14.67 16.70 -16.39
N LYS A 105 15.50 16.05 -17.23
CA LYS A 105 15.14 15.71 -18.62
C LYS A 105 13.93 14.78 -18.70
N ASN A 106 13.77 13.83 -17.78
CA ASN A 106 12.61 12.95 -17.73
C ASN A 106 11.35 13.73 -17.33
N LEU A 107 11.45 14.64 -16.36
CA LEU A 107 10.36 15.50 -15.95
C LEU A 107 9.90 16.37 -17.13
N GLU A 108 10.83 16.98 -17.86
CA GLU A 108 10.54 17.76 -19.07
C GLU A 108 9.76 16.93 -20.10
N LYS A 109 10.20 15.70 -20.39
CA LYS A 109 9.48 14.79 -21.29
C LYS A 109 8.07 14.45 -20.79
N VAL A 110 7.92 14.18 -19.50
CA VAL A 110 6.62 13.88 -18.87
C VAL A 110 5.68 15.08 -18.98
N LEU A 111 6.14 16.29 -18.66
CA LEU A 111 5.34 17.51 -18.74
C LEU A 111 4.97 17.85 -20.19
N LYS A 112 5.91 17.69 -21.14
CA LYS A 112 5.63 17.83 -22.57
C LYS A 112 4.55 16.86 -23.01
N ARG A 113 4.65 15.60 -22.59
CA ARG A 113 3.66 14.57 -22.92
C ARG A 113 2.28 14.89 -22.33
N CYS A 114 2.21 15.45 -21.11
CA CYS A 114 0.95 15.94 -20.55
C CYS A 114 0.32 17.02 -21.44
N GLY A 115 1.12 17.96 -21.95
CA GLY A 115 0.64 18.99 -22.87
C GLY A 115 0.14 18.43 -24.22
N GLU A 116 0.82 17.42 -24.77
CA GLU A 116 0.42 16.77 -26.03
C GLU A 116 -0.92 16.02 -25.95
N VAL A 117 -1.30 15.54 -24.76
CA VAL A 117 -2.51 14.73 -24.55
C VAL A 117 -3.60 15.46 -23.76
N ASP A 118 -3.45 16.78 -23.57
CA ASP A 118 -4.33 17.63 -22.76
C ASP A 118 -4.58 17.09 -21.34
N LEU A 119 -3.56 16.45 -20.73
CA LEU A 119 -3.61 16.00 -19.35
C LEU A 119 -3.23 17.16 -18.42
N VAL A 120 -4.22 17.69 -17.72
CA VAL A 120 -4.07 18.82 -16.80
C VAL A 120 -3.56 18.34 -15.44
N LEU A 121 -2.46 18.91 -14.98
CA LEU A 121 -1.91 18.65 -13.65
C LEU A 121 -2.41 19.67 -12.63
N ASN A 122 -2.54 19.23 -11.38
CA ASN A 122 -2.88 20.08 -10.25
C ASN A 122 -1.61 20.62 -9.61
N TRP A 123 -1.22 21.85 -9.96
CA TRP A 123 0.04 22.44 -9.51
C TRP A 123 0.19 22.51 -7.99
N GLU A 124 -0.91 22.70 -7.23
CA GLU A 124 -0.89 22.80 -5.76
C GLU A 124 -0.54 21.46 -5.08
N LYS A 125 -0.85 20.35 -5.77
CA LYS A 125 -0.58 18.98 -5.28
C LYS A 125 0.63 18.35 -5.95
N CYS A 126 1.18 18.99 -6.97
CA CYS A 126 2.44 18.57 -7.57
C CYS A 126 3.61 18.98 -6.67
N HIS A 127 4.58 18.09 -6.53
CA HIS A 127 5.81 18.35 -5.79
C HIS A 127 6.99 18.01 -6.69
N PHE A 128 7.92 18.94 -6.85
CA PHE A 128 9.03 18.80 -7.79
C PHE A 128 10.37 18.73 -7.04
N MET A 129 11.22 17.79 -7.44
CA MET A 129 12.57 17.59 -6.92
C MET A 129 12.68 17.56 -5.39
N VAL A 130 11.69 16.94 -4.73
CA VAL A 130 11.70 16.77 -3.27
C VAL A 130 12.58 15.59 -2.86
N ARG A 131 13.24 15.64 -1.70
CA ARG A 131 14.12 14.55 -1.22
C ARG A 131 13.40 13.39 -0.54
N ARG A 132 12.13 13.60 -0.18
CA ARG A 132 11.24 12.60 0.40
C ARG A 132 9.81 12.86 -0.04
N GLY A 133 8.97 11.85 -0.01
CA GLY A 133 7.52 12.06 -0.16
C GLY A 133 6.69 10.84 0.18
N LEU A 134 5.38 11.07 0.25
CA LEU A 134 4.40 10.04 0.59
C LEU A 134 3.97 9.29 -0.68
N VAL A 135 4.26 8.00 -0.72
CA VAL A 135 3.89 7.09 -1.81
C VAL A 135 3.14 5.91 -1.22
N LEU A 136 1.90 5.69 -1.65
CA LEU A 136 1.09 4.54 -1.27
C LEU A 136 1.10 4.29 0.27
N GLY A 137 0.96 5.36 1.06
CA GLY A 137 0.93 5.27 2.54
C GLY A 137 2.29 5.07 3.23
N HIS A 138 3.40 5.23 2.51
CA HIS A 138 4.77 5.12 3.00
C HIS A 138 5.58 6.36 2.67
N ILE A 139 6.49 6.76 3.54
CA ILE A 139 7.43 7.84 3.28
C ILE A 139 8.66 7.23 2.59
N ILE A 140 8.93 7.65 1.36
CA ILE A 140 10.09 7.22 0.58
C ILE A 140 11.15 8.32 0.60
N SER A 141 12.40 7.92 0.83
CA SER A 141 13.57 8.80 0.72
C SER A 141 14.81 8.03 0.26
N GLU A 142 15.92 8.75 0.10
CA GLU A 142 17.24 8.13 -0.11
C GLU A 142 17.60 7.15 1.00
N LYS A 143 17.15 7.41 2.24
CA LYS A 143 17.41 6.54 3.38
C LYS A 143 16.59 5.25 3.33
N GLY A 144 15.61 5.11 2.45
CA GLY A 144 14.78 3.91 2.35
C GLY A 144 13.30 4.19 2.52
N ILE A 145 12.59 3.19 3.03
CA ILE A 145 11.14 3.14 3.17
C ILE A 145 10.80 3.31 4.65
N GLU A 146 9.96 4.29 4.94
CA GLU A 146 9.46 4.61 6.26
C GLU A 146 7.93 4.53 6.28
N VAL A 147 7.42 4.32 7.48
CA VAL A 147 6.00 4.39 7.80
C VAL A 147 5.50 5.85 7.82
N ASP A 148 4.27 6.09 7.36
CA ASP A 148 3.68 7.42 7.41
C ASP A 148 3.38 7.84 8.85
N LYS A 149 4.08 8.87 9.33
CA LYS A 149 3.95 9.38 10.70
C LYS A 149 2.53 9.83 11.01
N ALA A 150 1.82 10.46 10.07
CA ALA A 150 0.45 10.91 10.30
C ALA A 150 -0.51 9.73 10.54
N LYS A 151 -0.28 8.61 9.84
CA LYS A 151 -1.02 7.36 10.05
C LYS A 151 -0.68 6.73 11.39
N ILE A 152 0.59 6.76 11.79
CA ILE A 152 1.03 6.21 13.08
C ILE A 152 0.47 7.00 14.25
N GLU A 153 0.52 8.34 14.22
CA GLU A 153 -0.03 9.18 15.29
C GLU A 153 -1.52 8.89 15.50
N THR A 154 -2.25 8.61 14.42
CA THR A 154 -3.64 8.20 14.51
C THR A 154 -3.77 6.84 15.20
N VAL A 155 -2.96 5.85 14.82
CA VAL A 155 -2.96 4.50 15.41
C VAL A 155 -2.53 4.51 16.88
N GLU A 156 -1.56 5.36 17.24
CA GLU A 156 -1.07 5.54 18.61
C GLU A 156 -2.18 6.06 19.55
N ARG A 157 -3.08 6.90 19.04
CA ARG A 157 -4.21 7.45 19.80
C ARG A 157 -5.45 6.55 19.82
N LEU A 158 -5.48 5.47 19.04
CA LEU A 158 -6.63 4.57 19.02
C LEU A 158 -6.83 3.91 20.40
N PRO A 159 -8.08 3.89 20.92
CA PRO A 159 -8.41 3.12 22.10
C PRO A 159 -8.39 1.61 21.78
N PRO A 160 -8.31 0.74 22.81
CA PRO A 160 -8.49 -0.69 22.64
C PRO A 160 -9.81 -1.02 21.91
N PRO A 161 -9.81 -1.97 20.96
CA PRO A 161 -11.03 -2.39 20.26
C PRO A 161 -12.08 -2.94 21.22
N THR A 162 -13.33 -2.49 21.06
CA THR A 162 -14.47 -2.93 21.86
C THR A 162 -15.39 -3.92 21.12
N ASP A 163 -15.14 -4.14 19.83
CA ASP A 163 -15.90 -5.08 19.01
C ASP A 163 -15.04 -5.72 17.89
N ILE A 164 -15.59 -6.75 17.24
CA ILE A 164 -14.93 -7.46 16.13
C ILE A 164 -14.65 -6.52 14.95
N ARG A 165 -15.49 -5.51 14.70
CA ARG A 165 -15.36 -4.62 13.54
C ARG A 165 -14.16 -3.68 13.69
N SER A 166 -14.04 -3.06 14.86
CA SER A 166 -12.93 -2.20 15.27
C SER A 166 -11.63 -2.99 15.34
N LEU A 167 -11.68 -4.23 15.85
CA LEU A 167 -10.51 -5.12 15.86
C LEU A 167 -10.03 -5.49 14.44
N ARG A 168 -10.95 -5.85 13.54
CA ARG A 168 -10.61 -6.09 12.12
C ARG A 168 -10.03 -4.85 11.46
N SER A 169 -10.59 -3.68 11.74
CA SER A 169 -10.08 -2.41 11.21
C SER A 169 -8.67 -2.10 11.69
N PHE A 170 -8.40 -2.33 12.99
CA PHE A 170 -7.07 -2.16 13.59
C PHE A 170 -6.06 -3.14 12.99
N LEU A 171 -6.37 -4.44 12.97
CA LEU A 171 -5.47 -5.46 12.41
C LEU A 171 -5.26 -5.28 10.90
N GLY A 172 -6.25 -4.78 10.16
CA GLY A 172 -6.08 -4.40 8.75
C GLY A 172 -5.07 -3.26 8.58
N HIS A 173 -5.15 -2.22 9.41
CA HIS A 173 -4.19 -1.11 9.39
C HIS A 173 -2.79 -1.53 9.85
N ALA A 174 -2.68 -2.25 10.96
CA ALA A 174 -1.40 -2.73 11.46
C ALA A 174 -0.77 -3.74 10.50
N GLY A 175 -1.59 -4.61 9.89
CA GLY A 175 -1.17 -5.59 8.89
C GLY A 175 -0.61 -4.97 7.62
N PHE A 176 -1.08 -3.78 7.22
CA PHE A 176 -0.49 -3.01 6.11
C PHE A 176 0.99 -2.69 6.35
N TYR A 177 1.38 -2.45 7.61
CA TYR A 177 2.75 -2.16 8.03
C TYR A 177 3.48 -3.37 8.63
N ARG A 178 2.97 -4.60 8.43
CA ARG A 178 3.58 -5.82 8.99
C ARG A 178 5.05 -6.00 8.61
N ARG A 179 5.46 -5.51 7.43
CA ARG A 179 6.85 -5.62 6.93
C ARG A 179 7.88 -4.92 7.80
N PHE A 180 7.45 -4.02 8.69
CA PHE A 180 8.27 -3.27 9.64
C PHE A 180 8.33 -3.90 11.03
N ILE A 181 7.51 -4.93 11.29
CA ILE A 181 7.33 -5.51 12.62
C ILE A 181 7.85 -6.95 12.62
N LYS A 182 8.97 -7.17 13.33
CA LYS A 182 9.49 -8.51 13.58
C LYS A 182 8.44 -9.35 14.30
N ASN A 183 8.20 -10.57 13.80
CA ASN A 183 7.29 -11.54 14.40
C ASN A 183 5.84 -11.03 14.58
N PHE A 184 5.35 -10.17 13.68
CA PHE A 184 3.99 -9.61 13.73
C PHE A 184 2.91 -10.65 14.00
N SER A 185 2.92 -11.78 13.28
CA SER A 185 1.92 -12.85 13.42
C SER A 185 1.90 -13.47 14.81
N LYS A 186 3.05 -13.57 15.47
CA LYS A 186 3.17 -14.06 16.86
C LYS A 186 2.50 -13.08 17.83
N ILE A 187 2.81 -11.79 17.67
CA ILE A 187 2.28 -10.72 18.54
C ILE A 187 0.77 -10.55 18.33
N ALA A 188 0.31 -10.59 17.09
CA ALA A 188 -1.10 -10.41 16.74
C ALA A 188 -1.95 -11.68 16.99
N LYS A 189 -1.38 -12.80 17.45
CA LYS A 189 -2.11 -14.05 17.67
C LYS A 189 -3.34 -13.91 18.59
N PRO A 190 -3.24 -13.38 19.82
CA PRO A 190 -4.42 -13.26 20.71
C PRO A 190 -5.51 -12.38 20.07
N LEU A 191 -5.13 -11.34 19.33
CA LEU A 191 -6.06 -10.49 18.59
C LEU A 191 -6.72 -11.23 17.41
N ASN A 192 -5.97 -12.05 16.66
CA ASN A 192 -6.54 -12.85 15.57
C ASN A 192 -7.47 -13.96 16.08
N TYR A 193 -7.24 -14.48 17.30
CA TYR A 193 -8.13 -15.47 17.92
C TYR A 193 -9.55 -14.94 18.10
N LEU A 194 -9.71 -13.69 18.53
CA LEU A 194 -11.01 -13.02 18.65
C LEU A 194 -11.74 -12.79 17.31
N LEU A 195 -11.07 -13.03 16.17
CA LEU A 195 -11.68 -12.94 14.85
C LEU A 195 -12.21 -14.29 14.33
N GLN A 196 -11.93 -15.38 15.03
CA GLN A 196 -12.37 -16.72 14.66
C GLN A 196 -13.90 -16.84 14.78
N LYS A 197 -14.46 -17.79 14.03
CA LYS A 197 -15.90 -18.07 14.09
C LYS A 197 -16.23 -18.70 15.45
N ASP A 198 -17.38 -18.33 16.00
CA ASP A 198 -17.94 -18.92 17.23
C ASP A 198 -17.10 -18.65 18.51
N VAL A 199 -16.17 -17.68 18.47
CA VAL A 199 -15.43 -17.19 19.64
C VAL A 199 -16.11 -15.94 20.21
N PRO A 200 -16.44 -15.88 21.51
CA PRO A 200 -16.97 -14.66 22.13
C PRO A 200 -15.90 -13.55 22.13
N PHE A 201 -16.35 -12.31 21.94
CA PHE A 201 -15.43 -11.16 21.97
C PHE A 201 -15.11 -10.80 23.43
N GLU A 202 -14.04 -11.38 23.95
CA GLU A 202 -13.50 -11.05 25.27
C GLU A 202 -12.09 -10.48 25.13
N PHE A 203 -11.97 -9.17 25.34
CA PHE A 203 -10.69 -8.48 25.21
C PHE A 203 -9.85 -8.67 26.47
N THR A 204 -9.09 -9.76 26.52
CA THR A 204 -8.26 -10.16 27.67
C THR A 204 -7.02 -9.30 27.85
N ASP A 205 -6.34 -9.43 28.99
CA ASP A 205 -5.05 -8.77 29.26
C ASP A 205 -3.99 -9.13 28.20
N GLU A 206 -3.99 -10.37 27.71
CA GLU A 206 -3.11 -10.79 26.60
C GLU A 206 -3.39 -10.01 25.31
N CYS A 207 -4.67 -9.72 25.03
CA CYS A 207 -5.07 -8.90 23.89
C CYS A 207 -4.61 -7.44 24.07
N GLU A 208 -4.73 -6.89 25.28
CA GLU A 208 -4.26 -5.53 25.59
C GLU A 208 -2.74 -5.42 25.46
N VAL A 209 -1.99 -6.40 25.96
CA VAL A 209 -0.53 -6.45 25.82
C VAL A 209 -0.14 -6.51 24.33
N ALA A 210 -0.78 -7.38 23.55
CA ALA A 210 -0.54 -7.49 22.11
C ALA A 210 -0.86 -6.19 21.36
N PHE A 211 -2.01 -5.57 21.68
CA PHE A 211 -2.46 -4.32 21.09
C PHE A 211 -1.46 -3.18 21.35
N ARG A 212 -1.07 -2.98 22.62
CA ARG A 212 -0.05 -1.99 23.00
C ARG A 212 1.29 -2.28 22.34
N LYS A 213 1.69 -3.54 22.27
CA LYS A 213 2.99 -3.92 21.67
C LYS A 213 3.04 -3.61 20.18
N ILE A 214 1.97 -3.89 19.44
CA ILE A 214 1.88 -3.55 18.00
C ILE A 214 1.97 -2.03 17.81
N LYS A 215 1.25 -1.25 18.63
CA LYS A 215 1.33 0.22 18.58
C LYS A 215 2.75 0.73 18.84
N GLU A 216 3.41 0.23 19.87
CA GLU A 216 4.79 0.58 20.20
C GLU A 216 5.75 0.28 19.03
N LEU A 217 5.64 -0.89 18.41
CA LEU A 217 6.49 -1.32 17.31
C LEU A 217 6.25 -0.51 16.02
N LEU A 218 5.02 -0.05 15.78
CA LEU A 218 4.72 0.86 14.67
C LEU A 218 5.36 2.23 14.88
N VAL A 219 5.33 2.76 16.11
CA VAL A 219 5.95 4.05 16.46
C VAL A 219 7.48 3.97 16.35
N LYS A 220 8.07 2.86 16.78
CA LYS A 220 9.52 2.61 16.74
C LYS A 220 9.98 1.90 15.46
N ALA A 221 9.15 1.86 14.42
CA ALA A 221 9.42 1.10 13.21
C ALA A 221 10.76 1.54 12.58
N PRO A 222 11.64 0.59 12.21
CA PRO A 222 12.91 0.91 11.58
C PRO A 222 12.71 1.40 10.15
N ILE A 223 13.70 2.13 9.64
CA ILE A 223 13.76 2.45 8.21
C ILE A 223 14.18 1.18 7.46
N ILE A 224 13.32 0.71 6.56
CA ILE A 224 13.61 -0.46 5.73
C ILE A 224 14.43 -0.02 4.52
N GLN A 225 15.53 -0.72 4.27
CA GLN A 225 16.31 -0.53 3.05
C GLN A 225 15.74 -1.37 1.92
N PRO A 226 15.69 -0.85 0.67
CA PRO A 226 15.43 -1.72 -0.47
C PRO A 226 16.63 -2.65 -0.70
N PRO A 227 16.39 -3.84 -1.27
CA PRO A 227 17.45 -4.80 -1.53
C PRO A 227 18.55 -4.20 -2.42
N ASP A 228 19.80 -4.54 -2.11
CA ASP A 228 20.95 -4.30 -2.98
C ASP A 228 21.35 -5.61 -3.65
N TRP A 229 21.02 -5.76 -4.93
CA TRP A 229 21.25 -7.01 -5.65
C TRP A 229 22.73 -7.39 -5.81
N ASN A 230 23.66 -6.49 -5.48
CA ASN A 230 25.10 -6.79 -5.49
C ASN A 230 25.61 -7.35 -4.15
N LEU A 231 24.79 -7.34 -3.10
CA LEU A 231 25.16 -7.87 -1.79
C LEU A 231 24.49 -9.22 -1.54
N PRO A 232 25.15 -10.14 -0.82
CA PRO A 232 24.54 -11.40 -0.43
C PRO A 232 23.36 -11.15 0.51
N PHE A 233 22.27 -11.89 0.30
CA PHE A 233 21.14 -11.89 1.21
C PHE A 233 21.42 -12.80 2.41
N GLU A 234 21.07 -12.31 3.60
CA GLU A 234 21.05 -13.08 4.83
C GLU A 234 19.59 -13.29 5.24
N ILE A 235 19.19 -14.55 5.44
CA ILE A 235 17.89 -14.89 6.01
C ILE A 235 18.10 -15.43 7.42
N MET A 236 17.34 -14.88 8.37
CA MET A 236 17.31 -15.36 9.75
C MET A 236 15.90 -15.84 10.05
N CYS A 237 15.75 -17.14 10.26
CA CYS A 237 14.48 -17.76 10.62
C CYS A 237 14.43 -18.08 12.11
N ASP A 238 13.23 -18.01 12.67
CA ASP A 238 12.91 -18.40 14.04
C ASP A 238 11.54 -19.07 14.02
N ALA A 239 11.39 -20.17 14.75
CA ALA A 239 10.17 -20.93 14.83
C ALA A 239 9.75 -21.10 16.30
N VAL A 240 8.47 -20.93 16.55
CA VAL A 240 7.82 -21.31 17.81
C VAL A 240 6.67 -22.26 17.53
N ASP A 241 6.12 -22.89 18.56
CA ASP A 241 5.15 -23.99 18.43
C ASP A 241 3.96 -23.71 17.51
N TYR A 242 3.59 -22.44 17.36
CA TYR A 242 2.39 -22.00 16.65
C TYR A 242 2.64 -20.92 15.58
N ALA A 243 3.88 -20.47 15.39
CA ALA A 243 4.20 -19.43 14.42
C ALA A 243 5.66 -19.49 13.98
N VAL A 244 5.92 -19.06 12.76
CA VAL A 244 7.26 -18.88 12.20
C VAL A 244 7.49 -17.42 11.85
N GLY A 245 8.73 -16.98 11.98
CA GLY A 245 9.19 -15.63 11.64
C GLY A 245 10.47 -15.70 10.84
N ALA A 246 10.61 -14.81 9.87
CA ALA A 246 11.83 -14.67 9.10
C ALA A 246 12.18 -13.19 8.94
N VAL A 247 13.48 -12.90 8.96
CA VAL A 247 14.03 -11.58 8.63
C VAL A 247 14.91 -11.74 7.41
N LEU A 248 14.54 -11.08 6.32
CA LEU A 248 15.42 -10.88 5.19
C LEU A 248 16.26 -9.63 5.45
N GLY A 249 17.57 -9.77 5.42
CA GLY A 249 18.51 -8.67 5.61
C GLY A 249 19.71 -8.76 4.70
N GLN A 250 20.51 -7.71 4.72
CA GLN A 250 21.80 -7.63 4.03
C GLN A 250 22.83 -6.97 4.93
N ARG A 251 24.07 -7.48 4.85
CA ARG A 251 25.19 -6.89 5.58
C ARG A 251 25.84 -5.79 4.77
N LYS A 252 25.83 -4.58 5.31
CA LYS A 252 26.50 -3.42 4.73
C LYS A 252 27.31 -2.75 5.83
N ASP A 253 28.58 -2.46 5.53
CA ASP A 253 29.50 -1.80 6.47
C ASP A 253 29.59 -2.50 7.85
N GLY A 254 29.56 -3.84 7.85
CA GLY A 254 29.61 -4.67 9.07
C GLY A 254 28.32 -4.71 9.89
N ARG A 255 27.24 -4.04 9.45
CA ARG A 255 25.92 -4.02 10.11
C ARG A 255 24.88 -4.75 9.27
N VAL A 256 23.96 -5.45 9.94
CA VAL A 256 22.82 -6.10 9.27
C VAL A 256 21.69 -5.08 9.13
N HIS A 257 21.25 -4.85 7.91
CA HIS A 257 20.11 -4.01 7.58
C HIS A 257 18.92 -4.90 7.19
N ALA A 258 17.77 -4.70 7.83
CA ALA A 258 16.55 -5.42 7.49
C ALA A 258 15.90 -4.85 6.21
N ILE A 259 15.51 -5.76 5.32
CA ILE A 259 14.79 -5.49 4.06
C ILE A 259 13.31 -5.85 4.22
N TYR A 260 13.04 -6.96 4.91
CA TYR A 260 11.68 -7.44 5.08
C TYR A 260 11.54 -8.30 6.34
N TYR A 261 10.52 -8.02 7.15
CA TYR A 261 10.07 -8.93 8.20
C TYR A 261 8.90 -9.75 7.69
N ALA A 262 9.07 -11.07 7.62
CA ALA A 262 8.02 -12.02 7.32
C ALA A 262 7.61 -12.76 8.59
N SER A 263 6.34 -13.08 8.72
CA SER A 263 5.86 -13.94 9.78
C SER A 263 4.57 -14.63 9.34
N LYS A 264 4.36 -15.84 9.85
CA LYS A 264 3.20 -16.65 9.53
C LYS A 264 2.78 -17.48 10.74
N THR A 265 1.48 -17.48 11.02
CA THR A 265 0.89 -18.39 11.99
C THR A 265 0.74 -19.79 11.36
N LEU A 266 1.08 -20.83 12.11
CA LEU A 266 0.98 -22.21 11.63
C LEU A 266 -0.49 -22.65 11.60
N ASN A 267 -0.87 -23.44 10.60
CA ASN A 267 -2.19 -24.08 10.56
C ASN A 267 -2.22 -25.32 11.49
N GLU A 268 -3.40 -25.90 11.70
CA GLU A 268 -3.58 -27.04 12.62
C GLU A 268 -2.65 -28.23 12.33
N ALA A 269 -2.40 -28.53 11.05
CA ALA A 269 -1.48 -29.58 10.65
C ALA A 269 -0.01 -29.22 10.97
N GLN A 270 0.39 -27.98 10.67
CA GLN A 270 1.75 -27.47 10.85
C GLN A 270 2.13 -27.29 12.33
N VAL A 271 1.15 -27.05 13.20
CA VAL A 271 1.38 -26.98 14.66
C VAL A 271 1.92 -28.32 15.20
N ASN A 272 1.57 -29.44 14.56
CA ASN A 272 1.99 -30.78 14.99
C ASN A 272 3.39 -31.17 14.47
N TYR A 273 4.03 -30.33 13.67
CA TYR A 273 5.39 -30.57 13.17
C TYR A 273 6.40 -30.54 14.31
N ALA A 274 7.47 -31.32 14.17
CA ALA A 274 8.63 -31.24 15.06
C ALA A 274 9.29 -29.85 14.93
N THR A 275 10.03 -29.41 15.96
CA THR A 275 10.70 -28.09 15.95
C THR A 275 11.59 -27.90 14.72
N THR A 276 12.33 -28.93 14.33
CA THR A 276 13.18 -28.92 13.12
C THR A 276 12.37 -28.78 11.83
N GLU A 277 11.21 -29.40 11.73
CA GLU A 277 10.30 -29.28 10.58
C GLU A 277 9.64 -27.89 10.53
N LYS A 278 9.36 -27.29 11.69
CA LYS A 278 8.86 -25.90 11.78
C LYS A 278 9.94 -24.89 11.38
N GLU A 279 11.20 -25.12 11.78
CA GLU A 279 12.34 -24.32 11.34
C GLU A 279 12.58 -24.46 9.83
N LEU A 280 12.43 -25.66 9.27
CA LEU A 280 12.52 -25.87 7.82
C LEU A 280 11.36 -25.22 7.06
N LEU A 281 10.17 -25.14 7.66
CA LEU A 281 9.00 -24.48 7.09
C LEU A 281 9.13 -22.94 7.11
N ALA A 282 9.92 -22.39 8.03
CA ALA A 282 10.12 -20.96 8.25
C ALA A 282 10.96 -20.30 7.15
#